data_AF-A0A1J4J018-F1
#
_entry.id   AF-A0A1J4J018-F1
#
_cell.length_a   1.000
_cell.length_b   1.000
_cell.length_c   1.000
_cell.angle_alpha   90.00
_cell.angle_beta   90.00
_cell.angle_gamma   90.00
#
_symmetry.space_group_name_H-M   'P 1'
#
loop_
_entity.id
_entity.type
_entity.pdbx_description
1 polymer ?
#
loop_
_entity_poly.entity_id
_entity_poly.type
_entity_poly.pdbx_seq_one_letter_code
_entity_poly.pdbx_strand_id
1 'polypeptide(L)'
;MISQEKKKQGKKVPWTKEKDEKLQNCVLQHGFVNWSLIATEMKTRNSKQCRERWTNALNPDISVEKWTLEEDKIVMQYVNLYGNQWANISKILPGRSPNATKNRYRVLLRKHQIIQTSQMKFLSSEMMKNYIYMPSYNQILHFTSNQKLI
;
A
#
# COMPACT_ATOMS: atom_id res chain seq x y z
N MET A 1 23.46 24.58 14.20
CA MET A 1 22.34 23.77 14.72
C MET A 1 21.03 24.45 14.32
N ILE A 2 20.29 23.91 13.35
CA ILE A 2 18.93 24.37 13.03
C ILE A 2 18.00 23.18 13.28
N SER A 3 17.43 23.13 14.48
CA SER A 3 16.47 22.11 14.87
C SER A 3 15.15 22.37 14.14
N GLN A 4 14.80 21.53 13.18
CA GLN A 4 13.47 21.54 12.57
C GLN A 4 12.46 21.05 13.59
N GLU A 5 11.70 21.97 14.19
CA GLU A 5 10.59 21.63 15.08
C GLU A 5 9.53 20.83 14.32
N LYS A 6 9.32 19.57 14.74
CA LYS A 6 8.26 18.72 14.21
C LYS A 6 6.91 19.28 14.68
N LYS A 7 6.14 19.87 13.76
CA LYS A 7 4.75 20.31 14.00
C LYS A 7 3.92 19.17 14.62
N LYS A 8 3.40 19.37 15.83
CA LYS A 8 2.44 18.46 16.49
C LYS A 8 1.24 18.23 15.57
N GLN A 9 1.08 17.00 15.10
CA GLN A 9 -0.03 16.62 14.23
C GLN A 9 -1.32 16.57 15.06
N GLY A 10 -2.23 17.55 14.87
CA GLY A 10 -3.55 17.55 15.51
C GLY A 10 -4.38 16.31 15.14
N LYS A 11 -5.42 16.01 15.95
CA LYS A 11 -6.35 14.89 15.69
C LYS A 11 -6.86 14.93 14.25
N LYS A 12 -6.71 13.83 13.50
CA LYS A 12 -7.18 13.70 12.11
C LYS A 12 -8.70 13.72 12.10
N VAL A 13 -9.31 14.85 11.72
CA VAL A 13 -10.76 14.97 11.59
C VAL A 13 -11.23 14.23 10.33
N PRO A 14 -12.11 13.22 10.43
CA PRO A 14 -12.59 12.43 9.30
C PRO A 14 -13.48 13.25 8.35
N TRP A 15 -13.47 12.89 7.06
CA TRP A 15 -14.42 13.42 6.08
C TRP A 15 -15.76 12.70 6.25
N THR A 16 -16.83 13.49 6.38
CA THR A 16 -18.21 13.01 6.46
C THR A 16 -18.89 13.26 5.13
N LYS A 17 -20.00 12.54 4.85
CA LYS A 17 -20.78 12.72 3.62
C LYS A 17 -21.20 14.19 3.41
N GLU A 18 -21.72 14.83 4.46
CA GLU A 18 -22.08 16.26 4.45
C GLU A 18 -20.90 17.17 4.06
N LYS A 19 -19.69 16.90 4.56
CA LYS A 19 -18.49 17.69 4.22
C LYS A 19 -18.02 17.42 2.79
N ASP A 20 -18.19 16.20 2.29
CA ASP A 20 -17.87 15.85 0.91
C ASP A 20 -18.85 16.51 -0.05
N GLU A 21 -20.16 16.45 0.22
CA GLU A 21 -21.22 17.12 -0.55
C GLU A 21 -20.97 18.64 -0.59
N LYS A 22 -20.66 19.25 0.56
CA LYS A 22 -20.31 20.67 0.60
C LYS A 22 -19.08 20.99 -0.25
N LEU A 23 -18.03 20.17 -0.16
CA LEU A 23 -16.82 20.37 -0.96
C LEU A 23 -17.10 20.22 -2.47
N GLN A 24 -17.92 19.25 -2.86
CA GLN A 24 -18.34 19.07 -4.25
C GLN A 24 -19.10 20.31 -4.75
N ASN A 25 -20.04 20.84 -3.96
CA ASN A 25 -20.78 22.04 -4.31
C ASN A 25 -19.86 23.26 -4.48
N CYS A 26 -18.91 23.48 -3.55
CA CYS A 26 -17.93 24.57 -3.69
C CYS A 26 -17.08 24.42 -4.95
N VAL A 27 -16.67 23.19 -5.32
CA VAL A 27 -15.90 22.95 -6.54
C VAL A 27 -16.75 23.16 -7.80
N LEU A 28 -18.02 22.78 -7.78
CA LEU A 28 -18.95 23.06 -8.89
C LEU A 28 -19.17 24.56 -9.08
N GLN A 29 -19.20 25.33 -8.00
CA GLN A 29 -19.41 26.78 -8.05
C GLN A 29 -18.15 27.57 -8.46
N HIS A 30 -16.97 27.18 -7.95
CA HIS A 30 -15.74 27.99 -8.10
C HIS A 30 -14.66 27.34 -8.97
N GLY A 31 -14.90 26.13 -9.47
CA GLY A 31 -13.90 25.29 -10.12
C GLY A 31 -12.88 24.70 -9.13
N PHE A 32 -11.89 23.97 -9.64
CA PHE A 32 -10.88 23.24 -8.83
C PHE A 32 -9.48 23.89 -8.87
N VAL A 33 -9.42 25.19 -9.13
CA VAL A 33 -8.16 25.97 -9.21
C VAL A 33 -7.89 26.75 -7.93
N ASN A 34 -8.89 27.47 -7.40
CA ASN A 34 -8.72 28.35 -6.25
C ASN A 34 -9.14 27.66 -4.93
N TRP A 35 -8.28 26.77 -4.44
CA TRP A 35 -8.52 26.03 -3.20
C TRP A 35 -8.59 26.92 -1.94
N SER A 36 -8.01 28.12 -1.98
CA SER A 36 -8.06 29.08 -0.87
C SER A 36 -9.46 29.65 -0.70
N LEU A 37 -10.14 29.99 -1.79
CA LEU A 37 -11.55 30.40 -1.76
C LEU A 37 -12.45 29.28 -1.21
N ILE A 38 -12.28 28.07 -1.74
CA ILE A 38 -13.06 26.89 -1.30
C ILE A 38 -12.86 26.62 0.19
N ALA A 39 -11.64 26.75 0.71
CA ALA A 39 -11.35 26.57 2.13
C ALA A 39 -12.09 27.59 3.01
N THR A 40 -12.15 28.85 2.57
CA THR A 40 -12.89 29.91 3.25
C THR A 40 -14.38 29.57 3.38
N GLU A 41 -15.00 29.02 2.32
CA GLU A 41 -16.41 28.61 2.36
C GLU A 41 -16.64 27.35 3.19
N MET A 42 -15.70 26.40 3.13
CA MET A 42 -15.74 25.19 3.92
C MET A 42 -15.70 25.49 5.43
N LYS A 43 -14.95 26.53 5.85
CA LYS A 43 -14.70 27.00 7.23
C LYS A 43 -14.04 25.99 8.18
N THR A 44 -14.25 24.70 7.95
CA THR A 44 -13.81 23.57 8.78
C THR A 44 -12.57 22.87 8.25
N ARG A 45 -12.12 23.22 7.04
CA ARG A 45 -11.04 22.59 6.28
C ARG A 45 -10.15 23.64 5.64
N ASN A 46 -8.87 23.36 5.56
CA ASN A 46 -7.93 24.22 4.84
C ASN A 46 -7.78 23.83 3.36
N SER A 47 -7.17 24.70 2.57
CA SER A 47 -7.02 24.54 1.11
C SER A 47 -6.34 23.24 0.73
N LYS A 48 -5.31 22.85 1.49
CA LYS A 48 -4.58 21.60 1.27
C LYS A 48 -5.50 20.39 1.48
N GLN A 49 -6.26 20.36 2.57
CA GLN A 49 -7.19 19.28 2.87
C GLN A 49 -8.28 19.16 1.80
N CYS A 50 -8.85 20.28 1.36
CA CYS A 50 -9.87 20.29 0.31
C CYS A 50 -9.31 19.74 -1.00
N ARG A 51 -8.15 20.23 -1.44
CA ARG A 51 -7.47 19.74 -2.66
C ARG A 51 -7.14 18.25 -2.57
N GLU A 52 -6.57 17.81 -1.46
CA GLU A 52 -6.23 16.40 -1.24
C GLU A 52 -7.49 15.51 -1.26
N ARG A 53 -8.59 15.96 -0.67
CA ARG A 53 -9.85 15.19 -0.68
C ARG A 53 -10.42 15.08 -2.08
N TRP A 54 -10.46 16.19 -2.82
CA TRP A 54 -10.94 16.22 -4.20
C TRP A 54 -10.11 15.30 -5.09
N THR A 55 -8.81 15.54 -5.16
CA THR A 55 -7.90 14.83 -6.07
C THR A 55 -7.74 13.34 -5.78
N ASN A 56 -7.98 12.90 -4.55
CA ASN A 56 -7.81 11.50 -4.18
C ASN A 56 -9.12 10.71 -4.10
N ALA A 57 -10.29 11.37 -4.08
CA ALA A 57 -11.55 10.67 -3.77
C ALA A 57 -12.84 11.27 -4.38
N LEU A 58 -12.93 12.59 -4.62
CA LEU A 58 -14.21 13.20 -5.05
C LEU A 58 -14.23 13.62 -6.53
N ASN A 59 -13.06 13.78 -7.16
CA ASN A 59 -13.01 14.02 -8.60
C ASN A 59 -13.67 12.84 -9.33
N PRO A 60 -14.65 13.06 -10.23
CA PRO A 60 -15.29 12.02 -11.02
C PRO A 60 -14.32 11.11 -11.80
N ASP A 61 -13.14 11.61 -12.16
CA ASP A 61 -12.11 10.81 -12.83
C ASP A 61 -11.54 9.71 -11.92
N ILE A 62 -11.77 9.77 -10.60
CA ILE A 62 -11.25 8.78 -9.65
C ILE A 62 -12.21 7.60 -9.54
N SER A 63 -11.70 6.43 -9.91
CA SER A 63 -12.43 5.17 -9.84
C SER A 63 -12.56 4.64 -8.42
N VAL A 64 -13.80 4.28 -8.06
CA VAL A 64 -14.16 3.58 -6.82
C VAL A 64 -14.14 2.06 -6.96
N GLU A 65 -13.88 1.54 -8.17
CA GLU A 65 -13.91 0.11 -8.46
C GLU A 65 -12.81 -0.67 -7.74
N LYS A 66 -13.03 -1.98 -7.60
CA LYS A 66 -12.02 -2.89 -7.04
C LYS A 66 -10.77 -2.90 -7.92
N TRP A 67 -9.62 -3.13 -7.29
CA TRP A 67 -8.35 -3.29 -8.01
C TRP A 67 -8.32 -4.61 -8.77
N THR A 68 -7.93 -4.57 -10.04
CA THR A 68 -7.76 -5.76 -10.88
C THR A 68 -6.36 -6.36 -10.73
N LEU A 69 -6.19 -7.61 -11.20
CA LEU A 69 -4.88 -8.26 -11.21
C LEU A 69 -3.91 -7.58 -12.19
N GLU A 70 -4.44 -7.04 -13.29
CA GLU A 70 -3.69 -6.29 -14.29
C GLU A 70 -3.15 -4.99 -13.69
N GLU A 71 -3.99 -4.26 -12.95
CA GLU A 71 -3.56 -3.07 -12.23
C GLU A 71 -2.51 -3.42 -11.17
N ASP A 72 -2.68 -4.52 -10.43
CA ASP A 72 -1.69 -4.99 -9.45
C ASP A 72 -0.33 -5.29 -10.08
N LYS A 73 -0.32 -5.96 -11.24
CA LYS A 73 0.91 -6.24 -12.01
C LYS A 73 1.60 -4.94 -12.41
N ILE A 74 0.86 -3.97 -12.94
CA ILE A 74 1.39 -2.65 -13.30
C ILE A 74 1.99 -1.97 -12.07
N VAL A 75 1.28 -1.93 -10.94
CA VAL A 75 1.77 -1.34 -9.70
C VAL A 75 3.09 -1.97 -9.27
N MET A 76 3.17 -3.30 -9.22
CA MET A 76 4.38 -4.01 -8.78
C MET A 76 5.55 -3.78 -9.74
N GLN A 77 5.31 -3.91 -11.04
CA GLN A 77 6.35 -3.75 -12.07
C GLN A 77 6.94 -2.33 -12.05
N TYR A 78 6.08 -1.31 -12.06
CA TYR A 78 6.54 0.07 -12.16
C TYR A 78 7.16 0.57 -10.85
N VAL A 79 6.70 0.11 -9.68
CA VAL A 79 7.40 0.41 -8.42
C VAL A 79 8.78 -0.24 -8.40
N ASN A 80 8.94 -1.46 -8.93
CA ASN A 80 10.24 -2.11 -9.04
C ASN A 80 11.22 -1.35 -9.97
N LEU A 81 10.71 -0.80 -11.07
CA LEU A 81 11.52 -0.06 -12.04
C LEU A 81 11.86 1.36 -11.59
N TYR A 82 10.91 2.07 -10.98
CA TYR A 82 10.99 3.52 -10.78
C TYR A 82 10.94 3.95 -9.31
N GLY A 83 10.71 3.02 -8.38
CA GLY A 83 10.57 3.30 -6.96
C GLY A 83 9.30 4.10 -6.63
N ASN A 84 9.40 5.02 -5.67
CA ASN A 84 8.26 5.73 -5.06
C ASN A 84 7.68 6.88 -5.93
N GLN A 85 7.65 6.72 -7.25
CA GLN A 85 7.17 7.73 -8.20
C GLN A 85 5.65 7.67 -8.40
N TRP A 86 4.88 7.72 -7.32
CA TRP A 86 3.42 7.48 -7.33
C TRP A 86 2.65 8.34 -8.34
N ALA A 87 3.04 9.59 -8.52
CA ALA A 87 2.38 10.51 -9.44
C ALA A 87 2.60 10.14 -10.92
N ASN A 88 3.73 9.50 -11.24
CA ASN A 88 4.01 9.01 -12.59
C ASN A 88 3.34 7.66 -12.82
N ILE A 89 3.42 6.76 -11.83
CA ILE A 89 2.79 5.44 -11.91
C ILE A 89 1.26 5.57 -12.04
N SER A 90 0.64 6.51 -11.31
CA SER A 90 -0.81 6.72 -11.39
C SER A 90 -1.28 7.20 -12.76
N LYS A 91 -0.44 7.84 -13.57
CA LYS A 91 -0.81 8.27 -14.94
C LYS A 91 -1.07 7.07 -15.88
N ILE A 92 -0.52 5.91 -15.54
CA ILE A 92 -0.65 4.66 -16.32
C ILE A 92 -1.87 3.85 -15.84
N LEU A 93 -2.46 4.21 -14.70
CA LEU A 93 -3.58 3.53 -14.06
C LEU A 93 -4.82 4.43 -14.13
N PRO A 94 -5.69 4.26 -15.14
CA PRO A 94 -6.85 5.13 -15.35
C PRO A 94 -7.71 5.19 -14.08
N GLY A 95 -7.99 6.41 -13.64
CA GLY A 95 -8.78 6.68 -12.45
C GLY A 95 -8.20 6.24 -11.11
N ARG A 96 -6.93 5.84 -11.04
CA ARG A 96 -6.25 5.60 -9.76
C ARG A 96 -5.44 6.83 -9.37
N SER A 97 -5.72 7.38 -8.19
CA SER A 97 -4.92 8.50 -7.66
C SER A 97 -3.54 8.03 -7.19
N PRO A 98 -2.51 8.91 -7.14
CA PRO A 98 -1.20 8.57 -6.58
C PRO A 98 -1.28 7.98 -5.17
N ASN A 99 -2.23 8.46 -4.35
CA ASN A 99 -2.44 7.95 -3.01
C ASN A 99 -3.06 6.54 -3.02
N ALA A 100 -4.02 6.28 -3.92
CA ALA A 100 -4.60 4.96 -4.12
C ALA A 100 -3.53 3.94 -4.55
N THR A 101 -2.71 4.29 -5.55
CA THR A 101 -1.59 3.45 -6.04
C THR A 101 -0.62 3.08 -4.92
N LYS A 102 -0.15 4.07 -4.15
CA LYS A 102 0.74 3.85 -2.99
C LYS A 102 0.10 2.94 -1.93
N ASN A 103 -1.19 3.15 -1.64
CA ASN A 103 -1.90 2.32 -0.68
C ASN A 103 -2.07 0.90 -1.19
N ARG A 104 -2.35 0.72 -2.49
CA ARG A 104 -2.46 -0.61 -3.09
C ARG A 104 -1.15 -1.37 -3.00
N TYR A 105 -0.03 -0.74 -3.34
CA TYR A 105 1.29 -1.34 -3.21
C TYR A 105 1.57 -1.84 -1.77
N ARG A 106 1.21 -1.06 -0.75
CA ARG A 106 1.35 -1.49 0.66
C ARG A 106 0.50 -2.71 1.00
N VAL A 107 -0.71 -2.81 0.44
CA VAL A 107 -1.56 -3.99 0.60
C VAL A 107 -0.92 -5.21 -0.08
N LEU A 108 -0.41 -5.05 -1.30
CA LEU A 108 0.28 -6.11 -2.04
C LEU A 108 1.52 -6.61 -1.30
N LEU A 109 2.35 -5.71 -0.77
CA LEU A 109 3.52 -6.08 0.04
C LEU A 109 3.13 -6.88 1.28
N ARG A 110 2.10 -6.46 2.02
CA ARG A 110 1.62 -7.20 3.18
C ARG A 110 1.09 -8.57 2.81
N LYS A 111 0.33 -8.67 1.71
CA LYS A 111 -0.18 -9.95 1.20
C LYS A 111 0.99 -10.89 0.86
N HIS A 112 2.03 -10.39 0.20
CA HIS A 112 3.22 -11.16 -0.13
C HIS A 112 3.99 -11.62 1.11
N GLN A 113 4.14 -10.76 2.13
CA GLN A 113 4.77 -11.12 3.41
C GLN A 113 3.97 -12.17 4.17
N ILE A 114 2.64 -12.04 4.22
CA ILE A 114 1.74 -13.01 4.86
C ILE A 114 1.84 -14.37 4.15
N ILE A 115 1.79 -14.39 2.81
CA ILE A 115 1.91 -15.63 2.04
C ILE A 115 3.25 -16.31 2.30
N GLN A 116 4.37 -15.58 2.23
CA GLN A 116 5.69 -16.13 2.54
C GLN A 116 5.78 -16.65 3.98
N THR A 117 5.24 -15.92 4.96
CA THR A 117 5.26 -16.35 6.36
C THR A 117 4.44 -17.63 6.56
N SER A 118 3.27 -17.72 5.94
CA SER A 118 2.41 -18.90 6.00
C SER A 118 3.03 -20.10 5.27
N GLN A 119 3.63 -19.89 4.10
CA GLN A 119 4.37 -20.91 3.36
C GLN A 119 5.56 -21.42 4.16
N MET A 120 6.35 -20.54 4.78
CA MET A 120 7.45 -20.91 5.65
C MET A 120 6.98 -21.71 6.87
N LYS A 121 5.87 -21.32 7.51
CA LYS A 121 5.28 -22.08 8.62
C LYS A 121 4.77 -23.45 8.19
N PHE A 122 4.16 -23.54 7.01
CA PHE A 122 3.69 -24.79 6.43
C PHE A 122 4.87 -25.71 6.11
N LEU A 123 5.87 -25.21 5.38
CA LEU A 123 7.10 -25.93 5.06
C LEU A 123 7.82 -26.36 6.34
N SER A 124 7.95 -25.49 7.35
CA SER A 124 8.56 -25.88 8.62
C SER A 124 7.74 -26.94 9.37
N SER A 125 6.40 -26.85 9.34
CA SER A 125 5.53 -27.85 9.97
C SER A 125 5.59 -29.19 9.26
N GLU A 126 5.65 -29.19 7.93
CA GLU A 126 5.76 -30.38 7.10
C GLU A 126 7.16 -31.02 7.20
N MET A 127 8.20 -30.19 7.16
CA MET A 127 9.58 -30.63 7.43
C MET A 127 9.69 -31.21 8.85
N MET A 128 9.10 -30.57 9.87
CA MET A 128 9.11 -31.08 11.26
C MET A 128 8.33 -32.39 11.43
N LYS A 129 7.21 -32.57 10.71
CA LYS A 129 6.49 -33.85 10.69
C LYS A 129 7.32 -34.97 10.04
N ASN A 130 8.02 -34.66 8.96
CA ASN A 130 8.92 -35.60 8.29
C ASN A 130 10.26 -35.82 9.03
N TYR A 131 10.63 -34.91 9.95
CA TYR A 131 11.83 -35.03 10.80
C TYR A 131 11.64 -35.93 12.03
N ILE A 132 10.41 -36.39 12.32
CA ILE A 132 10.14 -37.37 13.41
C ILE A 132 10.71 -38.77 13.07
N TYR A 133 11.26 -38.98 11.87
CA TYR A 133 11.97 -40.20 11.49
C TYR A 133 13.41 -39.95 11.00
N MET A 134 14.15 -39.06 11.65
CA MET A 134 15.61 -38.98 11.49
C MET A 134 16.29 -39.57 12.74
N PRO A 135 17.02 -40.70 12.63
CA PRO A 135 18.02 -41.06 13.62
C PRO A 135 19.00 -39.88 13.72
N SER A 136 19.45 -39.57 14.94
CA SER A 136 20.32 -38.41 15.20
C SER A 136 21.45 -38.31 14.16
N TYR A 137 21.81 -37.09 13.77
CA TYR A 137 22.88 -36.81 12.78
C TYR A 137 24.21 -37.53 13.09
N ASN A 138 24.44 -37.89 14.36
CA ASN A 138 25.58 -38.69 14.82
C ASN A 138 25.51 -40.19 14.45
N GLN A 139 24.40 -40.69 13.91
CA GLN A 139 24.24 -42.10 13.50
C GLN A 139 24.42 -42.31 11.98
N ILE A 140 24.34 -41.24 11.17
CA ILE A 140 24.47 -41.31 9.71
C ILE A 140 25.96 -41.37 9.29
N LEU A 141 26.86 -40.73 10.03
CA LEU A 141 28.30 -40.74 9.71
C LEU A 141 29.00 -42.10 9.96
N HIS A 142 28.37 -43.01 10.70
CA HIS A 142 28.93 -44.35 10.95
C HIS A 142 28.51 -45.42 9.91
N PHE A 143 27.52 -45.14 9.04
CA PHE A 143 27.07 -46.12 8.03
C PHE A 143 27.70 -45.93 6.65
N THR A 144 28.17 -44.73 6.29
CA THR A 144 28.78 -44.46 4.98
C THR A 144 30.29 -44.76 4.91
N SER A 145 30.93 -45.17 6.00
CA SER A 145 32.36 -45.55 5.99
C SER A 145 32.64 -47.03 5.73
N ASN A 146 31.63 -47.92 5.64
CA ASN A 146 31.84 -49.36 5.46
C ASN A 146 31.29 -49.95 4.13
N GLN A 147 31.09 -49.13 3.09
CA GLN A 147 30.75 -49.62 1.74
C GLN A 147 31.69 -49.13 0.62
N LYS A 148 32.94 -48.82 0.95
CA LYS A 148 34.02 -48.74 -0.04
C LYS A 148 35.21 -49.58 0.41
N LEU A 149 35.09 -50.90 0.22
CA LEU A 149 36.20 -51.84 0.08
C LEU A 149 35.62 -53.21 -0.37
N ILE A 150 35.26 -53.29 -1.65
CA ILE A 150 35.44 -54.47 -2.51
C ILE A 150 35.88 -53.93 -3.87
#